data_AF-A0A158RX33-F1
#
_entry.id   AF-A0A158RX33-F1
#
_cell.length_a   1.000
_cell.length_b   1.000
_cell.length_c   1.000
_cell.angle_alpha   90.00
_cell.angle_beta   90.00
_cell.angle_gamma   90.00
#
_symmetry.space_group_name_H-M   'P 1'
#
loop_
_entity.id
_entity.type
_entity.pdbx_description
1 polymer ?
#
loop_
_entity_poly.entity_id
_entity_poly.type
_entity_poly.pdbx_seq_one_letter_code
_entity_poly.pdbx_strand_id
1 'polypeptide(L)' 'MSQLASIYAVWDGNAEAMAADIGEKAVTVRQWRNRGNIPPRYWPKIIEKAGIHGAKLDWQDFLTERAA' A
#
# COMPACT_ATOMS: atom_id res chain seq x y z
N MET A 1 4.26 7.26 -13.10
CA MET A 1 4.43 6.26 -12.03
C MET A 1 3.26 6.38 -11.08
N SER A 2 2.64 5.29 -10.61
CA SER A 2 1.54 5.41 -9.65
C SER A 2 2.11 5.84 -8.29
N GLN A 3 1.42 6.75 -7.62
CA GLN A 3 1.76 7.22 -6.27
C GLN A 3 1.90 6.05 -5.28
N LEU A 4 1.13 4.97 -5.46
CA LEU A 4 1.23 3.78 -4.63
C LEU A 4 2.57 3.03 -4.77
N ALA A 5 3.39 3.31 -5.78
CA ALA A 5 4.67 2.62 -5.96
C ALA A 5 5.61 2.81 -4.76
N SER A 6 5.59 3.99 -4.11
CA SER A 6 6.37 4.25 -2.88
C SER A 6 5.87 3.42 -1.71
N ILE A 7 4.55 3.23 -1.58
CA ILE A 7 3.96 2.36 -0.55
C ILE A 7 4.41 0.92 -0.77
N TYR A 8 4.33 0.39 -2.00
CA TYR A 8 4.76 -0.98 -2.29
C TYR A 8 6.28 -1.17 -2.17
N ALA A 9 7.09 -0.10 -2.29
CA ALA A 9 8.55 -0.18 -2.16
C ALA A 9 9.00 -0.64 -0.77
N VAL A 10 8.18 -0.42 0.26
CA VAL A 10 8.41 -0.93 1.63
C VAL A 10 8.50 -2.47 1.66
N TRP A 11 7.83 -3.14 0.71
CA TRP A 11 7.85 -4.59 0.54
C TRP A 11 8.55 -4.99 -0.78
N ASP A 12 9.65 -4.32 -1.14
CA ASP A 12 10.44 -4.56 -2.36
C ASP A 12 9.62 -4.48 -3.66
N GLY A 13 8.54 -3.69 -3.66
CA GLY A 13 7.60 -3.61 -4.78
C GLY A 13 6.73 -4.87 -4.96
N ASN A 14 6.74 -5.79 -3.99
CA ASN A 14 6.04 -7.06 -4.03
C ASN A 14 4.71 -7.01 -3.28
N ALA A 15 3.62 -7.08 -4.05
CA ALA A 15 2.25 -7.12 -3.51
C ALA A 15 1.96 -8.39 -2.68
N GLU A 16 2.64 -9.50 -2.93
CA GLU A 16 2.47 -10.73 -2.14
C GLU A 16 3.12 -10.61 -0.76
N ALA A 17 4.31 -10.00 -0.68
CA ALA A 17 4.98 -9.74 0.58
C ALA A 17 4.15 -8.79 1.46
N MET A 18 3.64 -7.71 0.88
CA MET A 18 2.70 -6.82 1.55
C MET A 18 1.44 -7.56 2.02
N ALA A 19 0.85 -8.38 1.15
CA ALA A 19 -0.36 -9.15 1.48
C ALA A 19 -0.13 -10.10 2.66
N ALA A 20 0.98 -10.85 2.67
CA ALA A 20 1.33 -11.76 3.74
C ALA A 20 1.49 -11.03 5.08
N ASP A 21 2.15 -9.87 5.08
CA ASP A 21 2.43 -9.11 6.29
C ASP A 21 1.18 -8.43 6.88
N ILE A 22 0.31 -7.87 6.02
CA ILE A 22 -0.96 -7.28 6.44
C ILE A 22 -2.09 -8.32 6.60
N GLY A 23 -1.81 -9.61 6.40
CA GLY A 23 -2.80 -10.69 6.54
C GLY A 23 -3.96 -10.61 5.53
N GLU A 24 -3.68 -10.22 4.30
CA GLU A 24 -4.64 -10.12 3.20
C GLU A 24 -4.31 -11.08 2.05
N LYS A 25 -5.26 -11.23 1.11
CA LYS A 25 -5.03 -12.06 -0.08
C LYS A 25 -4.15 -11.31 -1.09
N ALA A 26 -3.14 -12.00 -1.64
CA ALA A 26 -2.27 -11.46 -2.70
C ALA A 26 -3.06 -10.87 -3.89
N VAL A 27 -4.14 -11.54 -4.30
CA VAL A 27 -5.02 -11.05 -5.38
C VAL A 27 -5.68 -9.72 -5.04
N THR A 28 -6.07 -9.49 -3.78
CA THR A 28 -6.68 -8.24 -3.32
C THR A 28 -5.68 -7.10 -3.41
N VAL A 29 -4.46 -7.30 -2.91
CA VAL A 29 -3.41 -6.28 -2.93
C VAL A 29 -2.95 -5.97 -4.37
N ARG A 30 -2.84 -7.00 -5.22
CA ARG A 30 -2.59 -6.80 -6.67
C ARG A 30 -3.67 -5.96 -7.33
N GLN A 31 -4.95 -6.18 -6.99
CA GLN A 31 -6.04 -5.36 -7.53
C GLN A 31 -5.93 -3.90 -7.08
N TRP A 32 -5.54 -3.61 -5.84
CA TRP A 32 -5.30 -2.23 -5.39
C TRP A 32 -4.21 -1.55 -6.20
N ARG A 33 -3.08 -2.25 -6.41
CA ARG A 33 -1.98 -1.76 -7.24
C ARG A 33 -2.43 -1.45 -8.66
N ASN A 34 -3.15 -2.39 -9.30
CA ASN A 34 -3.63 -2.24 -10.67
C ASN A 34 -4.67 -1.12 -10.82
N ARG A 35 -5.51 -0.92 -9.80
CA ARG A 35 -6.51 0.16 -9.76
C ARG A 35 -5.93 1.49 -9.33
N GLY A 36 -4.70 1.51 -8.82
CA GLY A 36 -4.08 2.70 -8.26
C GLY A 36 -4.74 3.19 -6.96
N ASN A 37 -5.53 2.36 -6.25
CA ASN A 37 -6.25 2.79 -5.06
C ASN A 37 -6.27 1.69 -3.97
N ILE A 38 -5.91 2.06 -2.75
CA ILE A 38 -6.00 1.22 -1.55
C ILE A 38 -7.19 1.72 -0.70
N PRO A 39 -8.16 0.87 -0.32
CA PRO A 39 -9.30 1.34 0.46
C PRO A 39 -8.89 1.92 1.83
N PRO A 40 -9.46 3.06 2.27
CA PRO A 40 -9.07 3.76 3.52
C PRO A 40 -9.03 2.92 4.79
N ARG A 41 -9.91 1.92 4.89
CA ARG A 41 -9.94 0.99 6.03
C ARG A 41 -8.64 0.20 6.23
N TYR A 42 -7.79 0.11 5.22
CA TYR A 42 -6.50 -0.60 5.29
C TYR A 42 -5.32 0.31 5.64
N TRP A 43 -5.45 1.63 5.49
CA TRP A 43 -4.32 2.55 5.66
C TRP A 43 -3.68 2.46 7.04
N PRO A 44 -4.42 2.43 8.17
CA PRO A 44 -3.81 2.33 9.50
C PRO A 44 -2.92 1.10 9.65
N LYS A 45 -3.40 -0.06 9.16
CA LYS A 45 -2.65 -1.32 9.22
C LYS A 45 -1.39 -1.28 8.35
N ILE A 46 -1.47 -0.68 7.17
CA ILE A 46 -0.34 -0.54 6.26
C ILE A 46 0.71 0.41 6.84
N ILE A 47 0.29 1.53 7.44
CA ILE A 47 1.18 2.47 8.12
C ILE A 47 1.89 1.79 9.29
N GLU A 48 1.15 1.07 10.12
CA GLU A 48 1.72 0.31 11.25
C GLU A 48 2.79 -0.68 10.78
N LYS A 49 2.46 -1.50 9.78
CA LYS A 49 3.39 -2.50 9.23
C LYS A 49 4.59 -1.84 8.55
N ALA A 50 4.40 -0.78 7.79
CA ALA A 50 5.50 -0.03 7.19
C ALA A 50 6.46 0.51 8.26
N GLY A 51 5.94 0.99 9.40
CA GLY A 51 6.75 1.41 10.54
C GLY A 51 7.65 0.30 11.09
N ILE A 52 7.19 -0.95 11.10
CA ILE A 52 7.99 -2.12 11.51
C ILE A 52 9.14 -2.38 10.52
N HIS A 53 8.93 -2.11 9.23
CA HIS A 53 9.97 -2.18 8.19
C HIS A 53 10.89 -0.94 8.17
N GLY A 54 10.72 0.01 9.09
CA GLY A 54 11.53 1.23 9.17
C GLY A 54 11.11 2.33 8.18
N ALA A 55 9.96 2.17 7.51
CA ALA A 55 9.39 3.19 6.64
C ALA A 55 8.37 4.06 7.38
N LYS A 56 8.37 5.36 7.09
CA LYS A 56 7.37 6.29 7.61
C LYS A 56 6.38 6.63 6.50
N LEU A 57 5.19 6.05 6.60
CA LEU A 57 4.05 6.39 5.76
C LEU A 57 3.03 7.21 6.55
N ASP A 58 2.31 8.09 5.87
CA ASP A 58 1.17 8.82 6.42
C ASP A 58 -0.07 8.65 5.54
N TRP A 59 -1.17 9.28 5.94
CA TRP A 59 -2.46 9.15 5.25
C TRP A 59 -2.46 9.84 3.87
N GLN A 60 -1.60 10.83 3.67
CA GLN A 60 -1.49 11.58 2.41
C GLN A 60 -0.82 10.72 1.32
N ASP A 61 0.06 9.80 1.70
CA ASP A 61 0.68 8.86 0.77
C ASP A 61 -0.34 7.99 0.01
N PHE A 62 -1.51 7.75 0.60
CA PHE A 62 -2.59 6.94 0.01
C PHE A 62 -3.57 7.75 -0.84
N LEU A 63 -3.51 9.08 -0.78
CA LEU A 63 -4.43 9.95 -1.51
C LEU A 63 -4.02 10.02 -2.97
N THR A 64 -4.63 9.21 -3.83
CA THR A 64 -4.55 9.44 -5.28
C THR A 64 -5.16 10.78 -5.64
N GLU A 65 -4.35 11.68 -6.21
CA GLU A 65 -4.87 12.83 -6.95
C GLU A 65 -5.78 12.29 -8.07
N ARG A 66 -7.09 12.51 -7.96
CA ARG A 66 -7.96 12.41 -9.14
C ARG A 66 -7.51 13.54 -10.06
N ALA A 67 -6.80 13.21 -11.14
CA ALA A 67 -6.74 14.08 -12.30
C ALA A 67 -8.20 14.35 -12.71
N ALA A 68 -8.59 15.63 -12.64
CA ALA A 68 -9.89 16.13 -13.06
C ALA A 68 -10.07 15.98 -14.57
#